data_AF-A0A853IL73-F1
#
_entry.id   AF-A0A853IL73-F1
#
_cell.length_a   1.000
_cell.length_b   1.000
_cell.length_c   1.000
_cell.angle_alpha   90.00
_cell.angle_beta   90.00
_cell.angle_gamma   90.00
#
_symmetry.space_group_name_H-M   'P 1'
#
loop_
_entity.id
_entity.type
_entity.pdbx_description
1 polymer ?
#
loop_
_entity_poly.entity_id
_entity_poly.type
_entity_poly.pdbx_seq_one_letter_code
_entity_poly.pdbx_strand_id
1 'polypeptide(L)'
;MNIISFEFKNSSVRVVDKNGEPWFIAKDVADVLGYSLPSAMTRHLDSDEKGMSIVHTLGGAQELQAINESGLFSAILRSRRPEA
;
A
#
# COMPACT_ATOMS: atom_id res chain seq x y z
N MET A 1 13.98 -9.22 6.21
CA MET A 1 12.69 -8.71 5.72
C MET A 1 12.71 -8.83 4.20
N ASN A 2 11.82 -9.64 3.65
CA ASN A 2 11.73 -9.85 2.20
C ASN A 2 10.75 -8.82 1.63
N ILE A 3 11.13 -8.14 0.55
CA ILE A 3 10.27 -7.18 -0.15
C ILE A 3 10.01 -7.75 -1.54
N ILE A 4 8.74 -7.96 -1.87
CA ILE A 4 8.30 -8.40 -3.18
C ILE A 4 7.65 -7.20 -3.87
N SER A 5 7.97 -6.98 -5.14
CA SER A 5 7.37 -5.91 -5.94
C SER A 5 6.40 -6.50 -6.95
N PHE A 6 5.18 -5.97 -7.00
CA PHE A 6 4.18 -6.31 -8.01
C PHE A 6 4.05 -5.19 -9.02
N GLU A 7 4.12 -5.52 -10.31
CA GLU A 7 3.96 -4.56 -11.40
C GLU A 7 2.50 -4.52 -11.86
N PHE A 8 1.86 -3.36 -11.75
CA PHE A 8 0.54 -3.09 -12.30
C PHE A 8 0.61 -1.86 -13.21
N LYS A 9 0.39 -2.03 -14.52
CA LYS A 9 0.35 -0.94 -15.52
C LYS A 9 1.53 0.05 -15.38
N ASN A 10 2.76 -0.47 -15.32
CA ASN A 10 4.02 0.28 -15.11
C ASN A 10 4.18 0.94 -13.74
N SER A 11 3.38 0.55 -12.76
CA SER A 11 3.51 0.98 -11.37
C SER A 11 3.96 -0.19 -10.51
N SER A 12 5.01 0.02 -9.73
CA SER A 12 5.54 -0.98 -8.81
C SER A 12 4.93 -0.79 -7.42
N VAL A 13 4.28 -1.83 -6.90
CA VAL A 13 3.76 -1.85 -5.53
C VAL A 13 4.69 -2.68 -4.65
N ARG A 14 5.34 -2.03 -3.69
CA ARG A 14 6.17 -2.72 -2.70
C ARG A 14 5.29 -3.44 -1.69
N VAL A 15 5.66 -4.68 -1.38
CA VAL A 15 4.98 -5.54 -0.41
C VAL A 15 5.96 -6.04 0.62
N VAL A 16 5.56 -5.93 1.89
CA VAL A 16 6.29 -6.43 3.05
C VAL A 16 5.55 -7.65 3.58
N ASP A 17 6.27 -8.75 3.81
CA ASP A 17 5.73 -9.88 4.57
C ASP A 17 5.72 -9.54 6.06
N LYS A 18 4.54 -9.62 6.68
CA LYS A 18 4.37 -9.56 8.13
C LYS A 18 3.74 -10.85 8.60
N ASN A 19 4.57 -11.75 9.13
CA ASN A 19 4.13 -13.04 9.67
C ASN A 19 3.35 -13.90 8.66
N GLY A 20 3.77 -13.89 7.38
CA GLY A 20 3.09 -14.63 6.32
C GLY A 20 1.91 -13.89 5.68
N GLU A 21 1.59 -12.67 6.14
CA GLU A 21 0.58 -11.82 5.51
C GLU A 21 1.23 -10.73 4.65
N PRO A 22 0.72 -10.48 3.43
CA PRO A 22 1.22 -9.41 2.58
C PRO A 22 0.69 -8.05 3.05
N TRP A 23 1.61 -7.10 3.20
CA TRP A 23 1.30 -5.71 3.51
C TRP A 23 1.84 -4.79 2.41
N PHE A 24 0.94 -4.09 1.75
CA PHE A 24 1.21 -3.24 0.59
C PHE A 24 1.53 -1.82 1.04
N ILE A 25 2.61 -1.22 0.53
CA ILE A 25 2.95 0.16 0.88
C ILE A 25 1.86 1.11 0.38
N ALA A 26 1.22 1.81 1.32
CA ALA A 26 0.04 2.61 1.06
C ALA A 26 0.30 3.72 0.03
N LYS A 27 1.53 4.24 -0.01
CA LYS A 27 1.94 5.22 -1.03
C LYS A 27 1.85 4.65 -2.44
N ASP A 28 2.39 3.46 -2.64
CA ASP A 28 2.47 2.86 -3.97
C ASP A 28 1.07 2.48 -4.46
N VAL A 29 0.21 1.97 -3.56
CA VAL A 29 -1.21 1.70 -3.86
C VAL A 29 -1.98 2.98 -4.17
N ALA A 30 -1.77 4.05 -3.40
CA ALA A 30 -2.41 5.34 -3.64
C ALA A 30 -2.03 5.93 -5.01
N ASP A 31 -0.76 5.82 -5.40
CA ASP A 31 -0.27 6.25 -6.71
C ASP A 31 -0.93 5.44 -7.84
N VAL A 32 -1.04 4.11 -7.68
CA VAL A 32 -1.75 3.23 -8.62
C VAL A 32 -3.22 3.61 -8.77
N LEU A 33 -3.91 3.82 -7.65
CA LEU A 33 -5.34 4.14 -7.63
C LEU A 33 -5.63 5.63 -7.92
N GLY A 34 -4.61 6.46 -8.12
CA GLY A 34 -4.76 7.87 -8.50
C GLY A 34 -5.22 8.78 -7.36
N TYR A 35 -4.97 8.40 -6.10
CA TYR A 35 -5.18 9.30 -4.97
C TYR A 35 -4.09 10.38 -4.94
N SER A 36 -4.45 11.61 -4.57
CA SER A 36 -3.48 12.71 -4.46
C SER A 36 -2.47 12.52 -3.33
N LEU A 37 -2.88 11.82 -2.27
CA LEU A 37 -2.08 11.53 -1.08
C LEU A 37 -2.45 10.15 -0.53
N PRO A 38 -1.51 9.41 0.07
CA PRO A 38 -1.80 8.11 0.70
C PRO A 38 -2.84 8.24 1.83
N SER A 39 -2.81 9.34 2.58
CA SER A 39 -3.77 9.61 3.66
C SER A 39 -5.21 9.79 3.18
N ALA A 40 -5.42 10.24 1.94
CA ALA A 40 -6.77 10.35 1.36
C ALA A 40 -7.40 8.97 1.15
N MET A 41 -6.57 7.94 0.91
CA MET A 41 -6.97 6.54 0.83
C MET A 41 -7.11 5.93 2.25
N THR A 42 -6.06 6.04 3.08
CA THR A 42 -5.99 5.29 4.35
C THR A 42 -6.86 5.84 5.48
N ARG A 43 -7.40 7.06 5.35
CA ARG A 43 -8.39 7.61 6.30
C ARG A 43 -9.73 6.87 6.29
N HIS A 44 -10.02 6.12 5.22
CA HIS A 44 -11.25 5.35 5.06
C HIS A 44 -11.10 3.88 5.43
N LEU A 45 -9.90 3.49 5.87
CA LEU A 45 -9.58 2.14 6.31
C LEU A 45 -9.67 2.05 7.83
N ASP A 46 -10.07 0.88 8.29
CA ASP A 46 -10.13 0.55 9.71
C ASP A 46 -8.72 0.45 10.30
N SER A 47 -8.62 0.42 11.63
CA SER A 47 -7.33 0.45 12.33
C SER A 47 -6.50 -0.81 12.14
N ASP A 48 -7.14 -1.95 11.92
CA ASP A 48 -6.54 -3.26 11.66
C ASP A 48 -6.14 -3.46 10.20
N GLU A 49 -6.73 -2.68 9.28
CA GLU A 49 -6.40 -2.68 7.85
C GLU A 49 -5.10 -1.92 7.52
N LYS A 50 -4.54 -1.17 8.47
CA LYS A 50 -3.37 -0.30 8.27
C LYS A 50 -2.38 -0.33 9.42
N GLY A 51 -1.11 -0.09 9.12
CA GLY A 51 -0.04 -0.13 10.10
C GLY A 51 1.28 0.36 9.53
N MET A 52 2.29 0.52 10.38
CA MET A 52 3.61 0.96 9.94
C MET A 52 4.51 -0.22 9.58
N SER A 53 5.35 -0.05 8.57
CA SER A 53 6.35 -1.01 8.10
C SER A 53 7.66 -0.29 7.86
N ILE A 54 8.78 -0.88 8.29
CA ILE A 54 10.10 -0.41 7.89
C ILE A 54 10.33 -0.87 6.44
N VAL A 55 10.79 0.02 5.58
CA VAL A 55 11.10 -0.26 4.17
C VAL A 55 12.45 0.36 3.85
N HIS A 56 13.32 -0.41 3.20
CA HIS A 56 14.58 0.13 2.71
C HIS A 56 14.35 0.92 1.43
N THR A 57 14.78 2.17 1.44
CA THR A 57 14.72 3.11 0.31
C THR A 57 16.13 3.60 0.00
N LEU A 58 16.28 4.43 -1.05
CA LEU A 58 17.55 5.10 -1.35
C LEU A 58 18.05 5.98 -0.19
N GLY A 59 17.14 6.48 0.65
CA GLY A 59 17.46 7.24 1.86
C GLY A 59 17.75 6.37 3.09
N GLY A 60 17.85 5.05 2.93
CA GLY A 60 17.97 4.10 4.03
C GLY A 60 16.62 3.54 4.50
N ALA A 61 16.62 2.98 5.71
CA ALA A 61 15.42 2.42 6.32
C ALA A 61 14.44 3.54 6.71
N GLN A 62 13.23 3.49 6.17
CA GLN A 62 12.17 4.45 6.43
C GLN A 62 10.93 3.74 6.96
N GLU A 63 10.24 4.36 7.91
CA GLU A 63 8.96 3.88 8.39
C GLU A 63 7.85 4.42 7.48
N LEU A 64 7.15 3.52 6.78
CA LEU A 64 6.09 3.83 5.84
C LEU A 64 4.79 3.16 6.26
N GLN A 65 3.67 3.83 6.00
CA GLN A 65 2.36 3.23 6.19
C GLN A 65 2.13 2.13 5.14
N ALA A 66 1.64 1.00 5.59
CA ALA A 66 1.24 -0.14 4.78
C ALA A 66 -0.19 -0.55 5.12
N ILE A 67 -0.84 -1.23 4.18
CA ILE A 67 -2.19 -1.77 4.32
C ILE A 67 -2.17 -3.27 4.04
N ASN A 68 -2.99 -4.04 4.75
CA ASN A 68 -3.14 -5.46 4.47
C ASN A 68 -4.04 -5.70 3.25
N GLU A 69 -4.34 -6.96 2.97
CA GLU A 69 -5.20 -7.34 1.84
C GLU A 69 -6.63 -6.79 1.96
N SER A 70 -7.24 -6.83 3.15
CA SER A 70 -8.56 -6.24 3.39
C SER A 70 -8.56 -4.74 3.08
N GLY A 71 -7.58 -4.00 3.58
CA GLY A 71 -7.41 -2.57 3.31
C GLY A 71 -7.18 -2.27 1.83
N LEU A 72 -6.46 -3.14 1.11
CA LEU A 72 -6.27 -3.03 -0.33
C LEU A 72 -7.60 -3.16 -1.08
N PHE A 73 -8.42 -4.17 -0.77
CA PHE A 73 -9.74 -4.33 -1.38
C PHE A 73 -10.66 -3.15 -1.06
N SER A 74 -10.68 -2.70 0.20
CA SER A 74 -11.40 -1.50 0.63
C SER A 74 -11.00 -0.26 -0.17
N ALA A 75 -9.70 -0.08 -0.46
CA ALA A 75 -9.20 1.03 -1.27
C ALA A 75 -9.59 0.93 -2.74
N ILE A 76 -9.52 -0.26 -3.33
CA ILE A 76 -9.89 -0.55 -4.72
C ILE A 76 -11.37 -0.26 -4.95
N LEU A 77 -12.26 -0.79 -4.10
CA LEU A 77 -13.71 -0.61 -4.23
C LEU A 77 -14.17 0.86 -4.09
N ARG A 78 -13.37 1.69 -3.41
CA ARG A 78 -13.61 3.13 -3.26
C ARG A 78 -12.97 3.97 -4.37
N SER A 79 -12.08 3.38 -5.15
CA SER A 79 -11.38 4.07 -6.23
C SER A 79 -12.38 4.59 -7.26
N ARG A 80 -12.09 5.76 -7.81
CA ARG A 80 -12.87 6.35 -8.90
C ARG A 80 -12.25 6.10 -10.27
N ARG A 81 -11.18 5.32 -10.34
CA ARG A 81 -10.57 4.95 -11.62
C ARG A 81 -11.47 3.93 -12.33
N PRO A 82 -11.72 4.09 -13.64
CA PRO A 82 -12.53 3.13 -14.40
C PRO A 82 -11.98 1.71 -14.38
N GLU A 83 -10.68 1.56 -14.16
CA GLU A 83 -9.98 0.27 -14.20
C GLU A 83 -9.59 -0.28 -12.83
N ALA A 84 -10.12 0.30 -11.76
CA ALA A 84 -9.94 -0.22 -10.40
C ALA A 84 -10.84 -1.44 -10.17
#